data_AF-A0A526YDX0-F1
#
_entry.id   AF-A0A526YDX0-F1
#
_cell.length_a   1.000
_cell.length_b   1.000
_cell.length_c   1.000
_cell.angle_alpha   90.00
_cell.angle_beta   90.00
_cell.angle_gamma   90.00
#
_symmetry.space_group_name_H-M   'P 1'
#
loop_
_entity.id
_entity.type
_entity.pdbx_description
1 polymer ?
#
loop_
_entity_poly.entity_id
_entity_poly.type
_entity_poly.pdbx_seq_one_letter_code
_entity_poly.pdbx_strand_id
1 'polypeptide(L)'
;HWPQNAWLDGLAYWPGIQMDECAFPLLLADALHRAGHLADAVLRSFMPMIERAASYVVRNGPVTGEDRWEEDAGYSPFTLAVEIAALLAGADMFETCGKAEPANYLRETADVWNDQIERWTYVTGTPLGEEVGVEGYYVRIAPPDT
;
A
#
# COMPACT_ATOMS: atom_id res chain seq x y z
N HIS A 1 6.73 6.27 8.04
CA HIS A 1 7.14 5.42 6.92
C HIS A 1 8.27 4.53 7.36
N TRP A 2 8.48 3.47 6.59
CA TRP A 2 9.66 2.62 6.68
C TRP A 2 10.70 3.16 5.69
N PRO A 3 11.99 3.12 6.05
CA PRO A 3 13.04 3.38 5.08
C PRO A 3 13.06 2.24 4.06
N GLN A 4 13.50 2.53 2.84
CA GLN A 4 13.76 1.52 1.79
C GLN A 4 14.55 0.31 2.31
N ASN A 5 15.54 0.56 3.16
CA ASN A 5 16.22 -0.50 3.88
C ASN A 5 16.91 0.06 5.12
N ALA A 6 17.20 -0.82 6.06
CA ALA A 6 17.89 -0.49 7.29
C ALA A 6 18.95 -1.54 7.64
N TRP A 7 19.99 -1.11 8.34
CA TRP A 7 20.91 -2.00 9.04
C TRP A 7 20.17 -2.73 10.17
N LEU A 8 20.80 -3.77 10.73
CA LEU A 8 20.22 -4.57 11.82
C LEU A 8 19.91 -3.78 13.09
N ASP A 9 20.55 -2.61 13.27
CA ASP A 9 20.29 -1.69 14.37
C ASP A 9 19.16 -0.68 14.09
N GLY A 10 18.56 -0.73 12.90
CA GLY A 10 17.47 0.12 12.47
C GLY A 10 17.91 1.44 11.81
N LEU A 11 19.21 1.69 11.65
CA LEU A 11 19.68 2.84 10.89
C LEU A 11 19.31 2.70 9.41
N ALA A 12 18.58 3.67 8.88
CA ALA A 12 18.26 3.73 7.45
C ALA A 12 19.55 3.77 6.62
N TYR A 13 19.58 2.99 5.54
CA TYR A 13 20.73 2.94 4.65
C TYR A 13 20.48 3.71 3.35
N TRP A 14 19.48 3.33 2.56
CA TRP A 14 19.08 4.09 1.37
C TRP A 14 17.88 5.01 1.64
N PRO A 15 17.79 6.17 0.95
CA PRO A 15 16.78 7.18 1.20
C PRO A 15 15.52 7.02 0.33
N GLY A 16 15.45 6.01 -0.55
CA GLY A 16 14.29 5.77 -1.40
C GLY A 16 13.02 5.55 -0.58
N ILE A 17 11.88 5.82 -1.21
CA ILE A 17 10.57 5.65 -0.59
C ILE A 17 9.74 4.71 -1.45
N GLN A 18 9.49 3.54 -0.89
CA GLN A 18 8.64 2.50 -1.46
C GLN A 18 7.35 2.44 -0.64
N MET A 19 6.24 2.80 -1.27
CA MET A 19 4.95 2.87 -0.57
C MET A 19 4.44 1.50 -0.14
N ASP A 20 4.81 0.43 -0.85
CA ASP A 20 4.53 -0.95 -0.46
C ASP A 20 5.29 -1.33 0.82
N GLU A 21 6.54 -0.92 1.00
CA GLU A 21 7.26 -1.14 2.27
C GLU A 21 6.67 -0.35 3.44
N CYS A 22 6.03 0.78 3.17
CA CYS A 22 5.27 1.51 4.18
C CYS A 22 3.95 0.83 4.55
N ALA A 23 3.40 0.01 3.65
CA ALA A 23 2.11 -0.64 3.75
C ALA A 23 2.19 -2.10 4.24
N PHE A 24 3.22 -2.86 3.88
CA PHE A 24 3.44 -4.25 4.34
C PHE A 24 3.38 -4.45 5.87
N PRO A 25 3.90 -3.54 6.71
CA PRO A 25 3.79 -3.67 8.16
C PRO A 25 2.34 -3.72 8.66
N LEU A 26 1.41 -3.04 7.99
CA LEU A 26 -0.02 -3.11 8.30
C LEU A 26 -0.58 -4.49 7.97
N LEU A 27 -0.23 -5.03 6.80
CA LEU A 27 -0.64 -6.37 6.37
C LEU A 27 -0.08 -7.46 7.29
N LEU A 28 1.17 -7.32 7.74
CA LEU A 28 1.77 -8.26 8.70
C LEU A 28 1.06 -8.21 10.05
N ALA A 29 0.77 -7.01 10.57
CA ALA A 29 0.06 -6.85 11.84
C ALA A 29 -1.34 -7.46 11.77
N ASP A 30 -2.09 -7.20 10.70
CA ASP A 30 -3.41 -7.80 10.47
C ASP A 30 -3.34 -9.32 10.32
N ALA A 31 -2.40 -9.84 9.54
CA ALA A 31 -2.24 -11.30 9.38
C ALA A 31 -1.94 -11.99 10.72
N LEU A 32 -1.09 -11.40 11.55
CA LEU A 32 -0.81 -11.90 12.90
C LEU A 32 -2.03 -11.80 13.82
N HIS A 33 -2.82 -10.72 13.71
CA HIS A 33 -4.06 -10.55 14.47
C HIS A 33 -5.09 -11.60 14.11
N ARG A 34 -5.39 -11.77 12.81
CA ARG A 34 -6.33 -12.79 12.31
C ARG A 34 -5.88 -14.23 12.59
N ALA A 35 -4.57 -14.47 12.65
CA ALA A 35 -4.02 -15.77 13.04
C ALA A 35 -4.02 -16.01 14.56
N GLY A 36 -4.44 -15.05 15.37
CA GLY A 36 -4.45 -15.14 16.84
C GLY A 36 -3.08 -14.99 17.49
N HIS A 37 -2.05 -14.60 16.73
CA HIS A 37 -0.69 -14.32 17.23
C HIS A 37 -0.51 -12.90 17.75
N LEU A 38 -1.45 -12.01 17.44
CA LEU A 38 -1.53 -10.66 17.99
C LEU A 38 -2.93 -10.44 18.60
N ALA A 39 -3.12 -10.86 19.85
CA ALA A 39 -4.42 -10.69 20.51
C ALA A 39 -4.81 -9.21 20.69
N ASP A 40 -6.11 -8.90 20.79
CA ASP A 40 -6.64 -7.52 20.89
C ASP A 40 -5.96 -6.66 21.96
N ALA A 41 -5.65 -7.24 23.13
CA ALA A 41 -4.96 -6.54 24.20
C ALA A 41 -3.55 -6.08 23.78
N VAL A 42 -2.85 -6.89 22.98
CA VAL A 42 -1.51 -6.60 22.47
C VAL A 42 -1.59 -5.70 21.24
N LEU A 43 -2.57 -5.90 20.34
CA LEU A 43 -2.82 -5.03 19.18
C LEU A 43 -2.87 -3.55 19.58
N ARG A 44 -3.56 -3.23 20.68
CA ARG A 44 -3.65 -1.85 21.22
C ARG A 44 -2.28 -1.22 21.50
N SER A 45 -1.27 -2.01 21.86
CA SER A 45 0.10 -1.51 22.07
C SER A 45 0.83 -1.18 20.77
N PHE A 46 0.42 -1.78 19.65
CA PHE A 46 0.95 -1.50 18.30
C PHE A 46 0.19 -0.40 17.57
N MET A 47 -0.96 0.07 18.10
CA MET A 47 -1.75 1.11 17.45
C MET A 47 -0.98 2.40 17.13
N PRO A 48 -0.03 2.90 17.95
CA PRO A 48 0.81 4.04 17.56
C PRO A 48 1.63 3.80 16.28
N MET A 49 2.09 2.57 16.05
CA MET A 49 2.79 2.18 14.83
C MET A 49 1.83 2.07 13.65
N ILE A 50 0.69 1.39 13.84
CA ILE A 50 -0.37 1.20 12.84
C ILE A 50 -0.91 2.55 12.36
N GLU A 51 -1.19 3.47 13.30
CA GLU A 51 -1.66 4.82 12.99
C GLU A 51 -0.65 5.62 12.17
N ARG A 52 0.63 5.54 12.53
CA ARG A 52 1.70 6.22 11.78
C ARG A 52 1.89 5.63 10.39
N ALA A 53 1.74 4.31 10.25
CA ALA A 53 1.83 3.62 8.96
C ALA A 53 0.66 4.01 8.06
N ALA A 54 -0.58 3.81 8.51
CA ALA A 54 -1.79 4.11 7.75
C ALA A 54 -1.87 5.60 7.39
N SER A 55 -1.56 6.48 8.34
CA SER A 55 -1.52 7.93 8.07
C SER A 55 -0.47 8.30 7.02
N TYR A 56 0.67 7.61 6.99
CA TYR A 56 1.67 7.86 5.97
C TYR A 56 1.22 7.35 4.60
N VAL A 57 0.65 6.15 4.53
CA VAL A 57 0.11 5.59 3.27
C VAL A 57 -0.90 6.56 2.65
N VAL A 58 -1.93 6.95 3.40
CA VAL A 58 -2.98 7.85 2.88
C VAL A 58 -2.44 9.22 2.44
N ARG A 59 -1.41 9.75 3.11
CA ARG A 59 -0.87 11.09 2.82
C ARG A 59 0.09 11.14 1.64
N ASN A 60 0.67 10.02 1.24
CA ASN A 60 1.76 9.98 0.25
C ASN A 60 1.45 9.08 -0.95
N GLY A 61 0.55 8.10 -0.81
CA GLY A 61 0.02 7.34 -1.93
C GLY A 61 -1.02 8.14 -2.72
N PRO A 62 -1.55 7.59 -3.81
CA PRO A 62 -1.31 6.24 -4.35
C PRO A 62 -0.07 6.11 -5.28
N VAL A 63 0.70 7.18 -5.44
CA VAL A 63 1.92 7.18 -6.27
C VAL A 63 3.11 6.80 -5.39
N THR A 64 3.92 5.84 -5.85
CA THR A 64 5.16 5.47 -5.14
C THR A 64 6.38 6.21 -5.70
N GLY A 65 7.37 6.48 -4.84
CA GLY A 65 8.66 7.03 -5.26
C GLY A 65 9.52 6.00 -6.00
N GLU A 66 9.37 4.73 -5.63
CA GLU A 66 9.99 3.56 -6.26
C GLU A 66 9.01 2.38 -6.23
N ASP A 67 8.96 1.57 -7.28
CA ASP A 67 8.31 0.25 -7.22
C ASP A 67 9.17 -0.76 -6.44
N ARG A 68 8.67 -1.99 -6.28
CA ARG A 68 9.37 -3.06 -5.55
C ARG A 68 10.73 -3.47 -6.13
N TRP A 69 11.06 -3.00 -7.34
CA TRP A 69 12.37 -3.21 -7.95
C TRP A 69 13.34 -2.07 -7.64
N GLU A 70 12.90 -1.07 -6.86
CA GLU A 70 13.69 0.04 -6.36
C GLU A 70 14.18 1.00 -7.45
N GLU A 71 13.44 1.10 -8.56
CA GLU A 71 13.92 1.74 -9.80
C GLU A 71 13.08 2.95 -10.25
N ASP A 72 11.75 2.79 -10.31
CA ASP A 72 10.88 3.76 -10.99
C ASP A 72 9.75 4.29 -10.08
N ALA A 73 9.44 5.57 -10.23
CA ALA A 73 8.31 6.23 -9.58
C ALA A 73 7.04 6.15 -10.43
N GLY A 74 5.87 6.13 -9.79
CA GLY A 74 4.58 6.18 -10.48
C GLY A 74 3.48 5.33 -9.87
N TYR A 75 2.42 5.09 -10.66
CA TYR A 75 1.37 4.13 -10.34
C TYR A 75 1.83 2.72 -10.70
N SER A 76 2.25 1.96 -9.69
CA SER A 76 2.59 0.54 -9.83
C SER A 76 1.38 -0.31 -9.43
N PRO A 77 0.86 -1.21 -10.29
CA PRO A 77 -0.23 -2.11 -9.89
C PRO A 77 0.11 -2.93 -8.64
N PHE A 78 1.37 -3.34 -8.50
CA PHE A 78 1.83 -4.07 -7.33
C PHE A 78 1.72 -3.21 -6.07
N THR A 79 2.30 -2.01 -6.11
CA THR A 79 2.32 -1.11 -4.94
C THR A 79 0.91 -0.64 -4.58
N LEU A 80 0.08 -0.27 -5.57
CA LEU A 80 -1.33 0.04 -5.39
C LEU A 80 -2.09 -1.09 -4.68
N ALA A 81 -1.91 -2.34 -5.12
CA ALA A 81 -2.57 -3.48 -4.51
C ALA A 81 -2.17 -3.67 -3.03
N VAL A 82 -0.89 -3.47 -2.71
CA VAL A 82 -0.38 -3.55 -1.32
C VAL A 82 -0.95 -2.42 -0.49
N GLU A 83 -0.96 -1.19 -1.00
CA GLU A 83 -1.51 -0.02 -0.32
C GLU A 83 -3.00 -0.17 -0.03
N ILE A 84 -3.81 -0.54 -1.02
CA ILE A 84 -5.26 -0.75 -0.87
C ILE A 84 -5.54 -1.83 0.18
N ALA A 85 -4.88 -2.99 0.08
CA ALA A 85 -5.05 -4.06 1.05
C ALA A 85 -4.62 -3.62 2.47
N ALA A 86 -3.54 -2.85 2.58
CA ALA A 86 -3.04 -2.34 3.86
C ALA A 86 -3.97 -1.31 4.50
N LEU A 87 -4.63 -0.48 3.70
CA LEU A 87 -5.65 0.46 4.18
C LEU A 87 -6.87 -0.30 4.75
N LEU A 88 -7.34 -1.34 4.06
CA LEU A 88 -8.44 -2.18 4.54
C LEU A 88 -8.06 -2.96 5.82
N ALA A 89 -6.88 -3.57 5.84
CA ALA A 89 -6.32 -4.23 7.01
C ALA A 89 -6.16 -3.26 8.20
N GLY A 90 -5.68 -2.05 7.92
CA GLY A 90 -5.64 -0.95 8.87
C GLY A 90 -7.03 -0.68 9.43
N ALA A 91 -8.03 -0.47 8.57
CA ALA A 91 -9.39 -0.16 8.98
C ALA A 91 -9.97 -1.18 9.96
N ASP A 92 -9.76 -2.48 9.72
CA ASP A 92 -10.24 -3.55 10.59
C ASP A 92 -9.54 -3.54 11.97
N MET A 93 -8.24 -3.23 12.02
CA MET A 93 -7.53 -3.03 13.29
C MET A 93 -8.01 -1.79 14.04
N PHE A 94 -8.30 -0.68 13.34
CA PHE A 94 -8.89 0.52 13.93
C PHE A 94 -10.29 0.25 14.50
N GLU A 95 -11.14 -0.47 13.77
CA GLU A 95 -12.47 -0.90 14.20
C GLU A 95 -12.39 -1.75 15.48
N THR A 96 -11.52 -2.76 15.49
CA THR A 96 -11.26 -3.63 16.65
C THR A 96 -10.83 -2.82 17.89
N CYS A 97 -10.11 -1.71 17.67
CA CYS A 97 -9.68 -0.82 18.73
C CYS A 97 -10.71 0.26 19.12
N GLY A 98 -11.90 0.27 18.49
CA GLY A 98 -12.99 1.22 18.78
C GLY A 98 -12.82 2.58 18.10
N LYS A 99 -12.07 2.65 17.00
CA LYS A 99 -11.77 3.88 16.25
C LYS A 99 -12.49 3.89 14.89
N ALA A 100 -13.82 4.01 14.93
CA ALA A 100 -14.66 3.88 13.73
C ALA A 100 -14.43 4.97 12.66
N GLU A 101 -14.20 6.22 13.06
CA GLU A 101 -14.00 7.33 12.10
C GLU A 101 -12.76 7.14 11.20
N PRO A 102 -11.54 6.91 11.74
CA PRO A 102 -10.39 6.63 10.90
C PRO A 102 -10.55 5.29 10.15
N ALA A 103 -11.21 4.28 10.73
CA ALA A 103 -11.50 3.04 10.02
C ALA A 103 -12.30 3.28 8.72
N ASN A 104 -13.36 4.09 8.80
CA ASN A 104 -14.15 4.46 7.63
C ASN A 104 -13.35 5.27 6.62
N TYR A 105 -12.54 6.23 7.08
CA TYR A 105 -11.69 7.01 6.18
C TYR A 105 -10.69 6.15 5.39
N LEU A 106 -10.09 5.14 6.05
CA LEU A 106 -9.19 4.19 5.37
C LEU A 106 -9.94 3.34 4.33
N ARG A 107 -11.16 2.88 4.65
CA ARG A 107 -12.00 2.12 3.70
C ARG A 107 -12.40 2.96 2.49
N GLU A 108 -12.87 4.18 2.71
CA GLU A 108 -13.25 5.11 1.63
C GLU A 108 -12.05 5.44 0.74
N THR A 109 -10.86 5.65 1.32
CA THR A 109 -9.64 5.88 0.54
C THR A 109 -9.27 4.65 -0.28
N ALA A 110 -9.33 3.45 0.31
CA ALA A 110 -9.06 2.20 -0.38
C ALA A 110 -10.03 1.96 -1.53
N ASP A 111 -11.32 2.22 -1.34
CA ASP A 111 -12.37 2.11 -2.37
C ASP A 111 -12.10 3.05 -3.54
N VAL A 112 -11.76 4.32 -3.25
CA VAL A 112 -11.42 5.31 -4.29
C VAL A 112 -10.19 4.86 -5.07
N TRP A 113 -9.13 4.36 -4.41
CA TRP A 113 -7.94 3.91 -5.13
C TRP A 113 -8.20 2.64 -5.94
N ASN A 114 -9.00 1.71 -5.41
CA ASN A 114 -9.38 0.49 -6.12
C ASN A 114 -10.17 0.79 -7.40
N ASP A 115 -11.09 1.75 -7.36
CA ASP A 115 -11.88 2.17 -8.54
C ASP A 115 -11.04 2.84 -9.64
N GLN A 116 -9.81 3.27 -9.32
CA GLN A 116 -8.93 3.95 -10.28
C GLN A 116 -7.79 3.06 -10.81
N ILE A 117 -7.65 1.80 -10.35
CA ILE A 117 -6.55 0.91 -10.76
C ILE A 117 -6.47 0.79 -12.28
N GLU A 118 -7.58 0.47 -12.95
CA GLU A 118 -7.60 0.31 -14.42
C GLU A 118 -7.28 1.62 -15.12
N ARG A 119 -7.86 2.73 -14.65
CA ARG A 119 -7.61 4.06 -15.22
C ARG A 119 -6.13 4.42 -15.16
N TRP A 120 -5.46 4.14 -14.05
CA TRP A 120 -4.05 4.51 -13.87
C TRP A 120 -3.09 3.53 -14.53
N THR A 121 -3.43 2.24 -14.60
CA THR A 121 -2.41 1.21 -14.89
C THR A 121 -2.74 0.25 -16.01
N TYR A 122 -3.96 0.26 -16.56
CA TYR A 122 -4.35 -0.61 -17.67
C TYR A 122 -4.27 0.16 -19.00
N VAL A 123 -3.57 -0.41 -19.98
CA VAL A 123 -3.42 0.18 -21.32
C VAL A 123 -4.01 -0.72 -22.39
N THR A 124 -4.58 -0.11 -23.42
CA THR A 124 -5.18 -0.78 -24.57
C THR A 124 -4.63 -0.22 -25.87
N GLY A 125 -4.74 -0.95 -26.98
CA GLY A 125 -4.38 -0.45 -28.31
C GLY A 125 -2.88 -0.14 -28.47
N THR A 126 -2.03 -0.86 -27.74
CA THR A 126 -0.57 -0.74 -27.86
C THR A 126 -0.03 -1.71 -28.92
N PRO A 127 1.13 -1.43 -29.54
CA PRO A 127 1.75 -2.35 -30.50
C PRO A 127 1.99 -3.75 -29.93
N LEU A 128 2.37 -3.84 -28.64
CA LEU A 128 2.56 -5.12 -27.96
C LEU A 128 1.23 -5.86 -27.80
N GLY A 129 0.15 -5.16 -27.45
CA GLY A 129 -1.19 -5.76 -27.31
C GLY A 129 -1.67 -6.38 -28.62
N GLU A 130 -1.46 -5.68 -29.73
CA GLU A 130 -1.74 -6.20 -31.07
C GLU A 130 -0.88 -7.41 -31.44
N GLU A 131 0.43 -7.36 -31.14
CA GLU A 131 1.38 -8.46 -31.42
C GLU A 131 0.99 -9.76 -30.70
N VAL A 132 0.59 -9.67 -29.43
CA VAL A 132 0.27 -10.85 -28.61
C VAL A 132 -1.23 -11.20 -28.61
N GLY A 133 -2.07 -10.41 -29.29
CA GLY A 133 -3.49 -10.68 -29.47
C GLY A 133 -4.36 -10.48 -28.24
N VAL A 134 -4.06 -9.46 -27.41
CA VAL A 134 -4.85 -9.09 -26.22
C VAL A 134 -5.41 -7.67 -26.36
N GLU A 135 -6.58 -7.42 -25.76
CA GLU A 135 -7.23 -6.10 -25.79
C GLU A 135 -6.43 -5.04 -25.01
N GLY A 136 -5.79 -5.46 -23.92
CA GLY A 136 -4.95 -4.62 -23.08
C GLY A 136 -4.23 -5.41 -22.01
N TYR A 137 -3.45 -4.71 -21.19
CA TYR A 137 -2.71 -5.28 -20.08
C TYR A 137 -2.37 -4.20 -19.04
N TYR A 138 -2.09 -4.63 -17.81
CA TYR A 138 -1.51 -3.76 -16.80
C TYR A 138 -0.03 -3.51 -17.09
N VAL A 139 0.38 -2.25 -17.09
CA VAL A 139 1.81 -1.89 -17.22
C VAL A 139 2.56 -2.17 -15.92
N ARG A 140 3.88 -2.33 -15.98
CA ARG A 140 4.73 -2.42 -14.78
C ARG A 140 4.53 -1.21 -13.86
N ILE A 141 4.60 -0.03 -14.46
CA ILE A 141 4.42 1.24 -13.78
C ILE A 141 3.96 2.29 -14.79
N ALA A 142 3.00 3.11 -14.41
CA ALA A 142 2.53 4.25 -15.21
C ALA A 142 3.03 5.55 -14.57
N PRO A 143 3.34 6.59 -15.38
CA PRO A 143 3.72 7.89 -14.83
C PRO A 143 2.57 8.50 -14.02
N PRO A 144 2.87 9.32 -13.00
CA PRO A 144 1.84 10.04 -12.25
C PRO A 144 1.08 11.03 -13.14
N ASP A 145 -0.16 11.36 -12.76
CA ASP A 145 -0.92 12.42 -13.41
C ASP A 145 -0.18 13.77 -13.22
N THR A 146 -0.11 14.58 -14.28
CA THR A 146 0.48 15.94 -14.27
C THR A 146 -0.44 16.99 -13.72
#